data_AF-A0A7W7YG53-F1
#
_entry.id   AF-A0A7W7YG53-F1
#
_cell.length_a   1.000
_cell.length_b   1.000
_cell.length_c   1.000
_cell.angle_alpha   90.00
_cell.angle_beta   90.00
_cell.angle_gamma   90.00
#
_symmetry.space_group_name_H-M   'P 1'
#
loop_
_entity.id
_entity.type
_entity.pdbx_description
1 polymer ?
#
loop_
_entity_poly.entity_id
_entity_poly.type
_entity_poly.pdbx_seq_one_letter_code
_entity_poly.pdbx_strand_id
1 'polypeptide(L)'
;MKTAIEKASMLELHSAATIDEKWKAAWSLLEADTASEFPVEFRWHARCWLTYRGIEGHIKHSDMMHRVIGLALNPPESTTLLSRWTTSQAAASFYYFTLNDMEAAAEEAAVFNNASHYVNHPPSILSALRVKCILAYAELLAGNYQKTQQIIEASLDSWTSTISNISWIKSPLYRLDMPAAATPIHTLMCIASRIGMCDKTEWQGQDCIIQPLKDPWVRCLKHLSRRKDSIWI
;
A
#
# COMPACT_ATOMS: atom_id res chain seq x y z
N MET A 1 -22.06 -20.23 -15.96
CA MET A 1 -20.91 -19.28 -16.05
C MET A 1 -21.14 -18.22 -14.98
N LYS A 2 -20.15 -17.91 -14.13
CA LYS A 2 -20.29 -16.87 -13.08
C LYS A 2 -20.35 -15.47 -13.71
N THR A 3 -21.22 -14.61 -13.21
CA THR A 3 -21.35 -13.19 -13.56
C THR A 3 -20.14 -12.38 -13.10
N ALA A 4 -19.98 -11.15 -13.60
CA ALA A 4 -18.89 -10.27 -13.15
C ALA A 4 -19.00 -9.88 -11.69
N ILE A 5 -20.22 -9.67 -11.18
CA ILE A 5 -20.47 -9.36 -9.77
C ILE A 5 -20.03 -10.55 -8.89
N GLU A 6 -20.45 -11.78 -9.24
CA GLU A 6 -20.03 -12.97 -8.51
C GLU A 6 -18.50 -13.13 -8.53
N LYS A 7 -17.86 -12.88 -9.67
CA LYS A 7 -16.39 -12.89 -9.78
C LYS A 7 -15.75 -11.82 -8.89
N ALA A 8 -16.30 -10.61 -8.83
CA ALA A 8 -15.77 -9.52 -8.01
C ALA A 8 -15.89 -9.84 -6.51
N SER A 9 -17.02 -10.39 -6.08
CA SER A 9 -17.23 -10.86 -4.70
C SER A 9 -16.30 -12.00 -4.31
N MET A 10 -15.80 -12.79 -5.27
CA MET A 10 -14.78 -13.82 -4.99
C MET A 10 -13.45 -13.24 -4.55
N LEU A 11 -13.12 -12.02 -4.97
CA LEU A 11 -11.86 -11.36 -4.64
C LEU A 11 -11.87 -10.75 -3.23
N GLU A 12 -13.03 -10.69 -2.58
CA GLU A 12 -13.14 -10.21 -1.21
C GLU A 12 -12.39 -11.11 -0.22
N LEU A 13 -11.89 -10.50 0.85
CA LEU A 13 -11.08 -11.17 1.87
C LEU A 13 -11.83 -12.33 2.52
N HIS A 14 -13.13 -12.15 2.77
CA HIS A 14 -13.99 -13.12 3.46
C HIS A 14 -14.64 -14.14 2.52
N SER A 15 -14.34 -14.09 1.22
CA SER A 15 -14.89 -15.05 0.28
C SER A 15 -14.38 -16.46 0.53
N ALA A 16 -15.30 -17.43 0.58
CA ALA A 16 -15.03 -18.86 0.67
C ALA A 16 -14.49 -19.48 -0.63
N ALA A 17 -14.35 -18.69 -1.71
CA ALA A 17 -13.80 -19.16 -2.97
C ALA A 17 -12.36 -19.67 -2.78
N THR A 18 -12.02 -20.77 -3.47
CA THR A 18 -10.66 -21.31 -3.49
C THR A 18 -9.70 -20.34 -4.16
N ILE A 19 -8.39 -20.44 -3.88
CA ILE A 19 -7.39 -19.56 -4.49
C ILE A 19 -7.40 -19.65 -6.02
N ASP A 20 -7.62 -20.84 -6.58
CA ASP A 20 -7.71 -21.07 -8.02
C ASP A 20 -8.92 -20.39 -8.65
N GLU A 21 -10.06 -20.39 -7.93
CA GLU A 21 -11.24 -19.64 -8.36
C GLU A 21 -11.00 -18.13 -8.31
N LYS A 22 -10.32 -17.63 -7.26
CA LYS A 22 -9.94 -16.21 -7.16
C LYS A 22 -9.00 -15.81 -8.30
N TRP A 23 -8.02 -16.64 -8.65
CA TRP A 23 -7.15 -16.43 -9.80
C TRP A 23 -7.92 -16.33 -11.12
N LYS A 24 -8.79 -17.31 -11.40
CA LYS A 24 -9.61 -17.31 -12.63
C LYS A 24 -10.54 -16.10 -12.68
N ALA A 25 -11.14 -15.72 -11.55
CA ALA A 25 -11.99 -14.55 -11.44
C ALA A 25 -11.20 -13.26 -11.72
N ALA A 26 -10.05 -13.08 -11.08
CA ALA A 26 -9.23 -11.87 -11.21
C ALA A 26 -8.74 -11.66 -12.65
N TRP A 27 -8.15 -12.69 -13.28
CA TRP A 27 -7.72 -12.59 -14.68
C TRP A 27 -8.89 -12.33 -15.62
N SER A 28 -10.00 -13.06 -15.45
CA SER A 28 -11.19 -12.87 -16.28
C SER A 28 -11.80 -11.48 -16.15
N LEU A 29 -11.73 -10.85 -14.98
CA LEU A 29 -12.21 -9.48 -14.79
C LEU A 29 -11.24 -8.46 -15.38
N LEU A 30 -9.94 -8.62 -15.14
CA LEU A 30 -8.94 -7.67 -15.63
C LEU A 30 -8.88 -7.62 -17.16
N GLU A 31 -8.93 -8.80 -17.79
CA GLU A 31 -8.81 -8.99 -19.25
C GLU A 31 -10.15 -8.91 -19.99
N ALA A 32 -11.25 -8.68 -19.28
CA ALA A 32 -12.53 -8.42 -19.92
C ALA A 32 -12.40 -7.20 -20.86
N ASP A 33 -13.00 -7.31 -22.05
CA ASP A 33 -13.00 -6.24 -23.05
C ASP A 33 -13.44 -4.91 -22.40
N THR A 34 -12.77 -3.80 -22.74
CA THR A 34 -13.20 -2.45 -22.39
C THR A 34 -14.62 -2.12 -22.82
N ALA A 35 -15.15 -2.81 -23.84
CA ALA A 35 -16.54 -2.70 -24.27
C ALA A 35 -17.53 -3.58 -23.48
N SER A 36 -17.05 -4.35 -22.49
CA SER A 36 -17.89 -5.26 -21.69
C SER A 36 -18.85 -4.49 -20.76
N GLU A 37 -20.07 -5.01 -20.61
CA GLU A 37 -21.20 -4.43 -19.87
C GLU A 37 -21.00 -4.30 -18.34
N PHE A 38 -19.78 -4.50 -17.83
CA PHE A 38 -19.55 -4.57 -16.39
C PHE A 38 -18.82 -3.33 -15.84
N PRO A 39 -19.15 -2.91 -14.60
CA PRO A 39 -18.58 -1.71 -13.99
C PRO A 39 -17.04 -1.73 -13.99
N VAL A 40 -16.44 -0.59 -14.34
CA VAL A 40 -14.98 -0.40 -14.44
C VAL A 40 -14.26 -0.73 -13.12
N GLU A 41 -14.94 -0.57 -12.00
CA GLU A 41 -14.49 -0.85 -10.64
C GLU A 41 -14.07 -2.31 -10.45
N PHE A 42 -14.72 -3.26 -11.13
CA PHE A 42 -14.35 -4.67 -11.01
C PHE A 42 -12.99 -4.97 -11.63
N ARG A 43 -12.61 -4.23 -12.67
CA ARG A 43 -11.27 -4.33 -13.29
C ARG A 43 -10.21 -3.72 -12.38
N TRP A 44 -10.51 -2.59 -11.74
CA TRP A 44 -9.62 -1.98 -10.74
C TRP A 44 -9.43 -2.86 -9.50
N HIS A 45 -10.50 -3.49 -9.02
CA HIS A 45 -10.43 -4.45 -7.92
C HIS A 45 -9.56 -5.65 -8.29
N ALA A 46 -9.76 -6.23 -9.48
CA ALA A 46 -8.96 -7.33 -9.98
C ALA A 46 -7.48 -6.95 -10.12
N ARG A 47 -7.17 -5.77 -10.66
CA ARG A 47 -5.80 -5.26 -10.75
C ARG A 47 -5.14 -5.15 -9.38
N CYS A 48 -5.80 -4.51 -8.42
CA CYS A 48 -5.25 -4.37 -7.07
C CYS A 48 -4.97 -5.75 -6.45
N TRP A 49 -5.93 -6.66 -6.57
CA TRP A 49 -5.79 -8.03 -6.06
C TRP A 49 -4.59 -8.76 -6.69
N LEU A 50 -4.46 -8.71 -8.02
CA LEU A 50 -3.35 -9.31 -8.77
C LEU A 50 -2.01 -8.67 -8.39
N THR A 51 -1.98 -7.34 -8.21
CA THR A 51 -0.76 -6.62 -7.81
C THR A 51 -0.24 -7.14 -6.47
N TYR A 52 -1.13 -7.36 -5.49
CA TYR A 52 -0.75 -7.97 -4.22
C TYR A 52 -0.22 -9.40 -4.35
N ARG A 53 -0.77 -10.22 -5.25
CA ARG A 53 -0.21 -11.55 -5.54
C ARG A 53 1.15 -11.47 -6.25
N GLY A 54 1.37 -10.43 -7.05
CA GLY A 54 2.67 -10.11 -7.64
C GLY A 54 3.72 -9.82 -6.57
N ILE A 55 3.38 -9.04 -5.54
CA ILE A 55 4.25 -8.78 -4.37
C ILE A 55 4.59 -10.09 -3.63
N GLU A 56 3.66 -11.05 -3.57
CA GLU A 56 3.89 -12.39 -2.98
C GLU A 56 4.71 -13.33 -3.87
N GLY A 57 5.09 -12.92 -5.09
CA GLY A 57 5.89 -13.72 -6.01
C GLY A 57 5.08 -14.76 -6.79
N HIS A 58 3.75 -14.65 -6.81
CA HIS A 58 2.88 -15.59 -7.52
C HIS A 58 2.64 -15.23 -8.99
N ILE A 59 3.07 -14.05 -9.45
CA ILE A 59 2.95 -13.60 -10.84
C ILE A 59 4.35 -13.40 -11.40
N LYS A 60 4.60 -13.91 -12.62
CA LYS A 60 5.86 -13.67 -13.34
C LYS A 60 6.03 -12.18 -13.59
N HIS A 61 7.28 -11.68 -13.49
CA HIS A 61 7.57 -10.27 -13.68
C HIS A 61 7.05 -9.73 -15.03
N SER A 62 7.24 -10.47 -16.13
CA SER A 62 6.72 -10.09 -17.44
C SER A 62 5.19 -9.95 -17.48
N ASP A 63 4.46 -10.87 -16.85
CA ASP A 63 3.00 -10.79 -16.76
C ASP A 63 2.57 -9.59 -15.91
N MET A 64 3.27 -9.33 -14.81
CA MET A 64 3.01 -8.18 -13.95
C MET A 64 3.16 -6.86 -14.71
N MET A 65 4.27 -6.69 -15.43
CA MET A 65 4.57 -5.47 -16.17
C MET A 65 3.62 -5.25 -17.33
N HIS A 66 3.31 -6.27 -18.13
CA HIS A 66 2.55 -6.11 -19.36
C HIS A 66 1.04 -6.31 -19.21
N ARG A 67 0.60 -7.17 -18.30
CA ARG A 67 -0.83 -7.55 -18.18
C ARG A 67 -1.51 -6.96 -16.95
N VAL A 68 -0.76 -6.59 -15.91
CA VAL A 68 -1.33 -6.03 -14.68
C VAL A 68 -1.13 -4.52 -14.61
N ILE A 69 0.12 -4.09 -14.45
CA ILE A 69 0.49 -2.67 -14.26
C ILE A 69 0.35 -1.91 -15.58
N GLY A 70 0.94 -2.41 -16.67
CA GLY A 70 0.97 -1.73 -17.96
C GLY A 70 -0.34 -1.72 -18.74
N LEU A 71 -1.37 -2.43 -18.28
CA LEU A 71 -2.69 -2.39 -18.91
C LEU A 71 -3.32 -1.00 -18.69
N ALA A 72 -3.87 -0.37 -19.71
CA ALA A 72 -4.64 0.87 -19.52
C ALA A 72 -6.06 0.53 -19.02
N LEU A 73 -6.49 1.15 -17.92
CA LEU A 73 -7.87 1.07 -17.45
C LEU A 73 -8.52 2.44 -17.52
N ASN A 74 -9.80 2.47 -17.89
CA ASN A 74 -10.60 3.66 -17.76
C ASN A 74 -10.70 4.05 -16.27
N PRO A 75 -10.56 5.34 -15.93
CA PRO A 75 -10.76 5.80 -14.57
C PRO A 75 -12.21 5.59 -14.12
N PRO A 76 -12.48 5.27 -12.84
CA PRO A 76 -13.84 5.31 -12.29
C PRO A 76 -14.43 6.72 -12.39
N GLU A 77 -15.73 6.82 -12.69
CA GLU A 77 -16.42 8.12 -12.78
C GLU A 77 -16.51 8.84 -11.42
N SER A 78 -16.67 8.06 -10.35
CA SER A 78 -16.71 8.60 -8.99
C SER A 78 -15.32 9.04 -8.55
N THR A 79 -15.19 10.32 -8.19
CA THR A 79 -13.94 10.90 -7.65
C THR A 79 -13.45 10.18 -6.40
N THR A 80 -14.35 9.74 -5.52
CA THR A 80 -14.01 8.96 -4.33
C THR A 80 -13.46 7.58 -4.68
N LEU A 81 -14.08 6.88 -5.64
CA LEU A 81 -13.61 5.56 -6.07
C LEU A 81 -12.30 5.66 -6.86
N LEU A 82 -12.18 6.67 -7.71
CA LEU A 82 -10.93 7.00 -8.41
C LEU A 82 -9.79 7.15 -7.40
N SER A 83 -9.99 7.99 -6.39
CA SER A 83 -9.03 8.25 -5.31
C SER A 83 -8.59 6.98 -4.57
N ARG A 84 -9.57 6.14 -4.21
CA ARG A 84 -9.33 4.86 -3.54
C ARG A 84 -8.48 3.93 -4.39
N TRP A 85 -8.87 3.72 -5.64
CA TRP A 85 -8.25 2.75 -6.52
C TRP A 85 -6.87 3.19 -7.00
N THR A 86 -6.70 4.46 -7.37
CA THR A 86 -5.40 5.00 -7.79
C THR A 86 -4.40 4.97 -6.64
N THR A 87 -4.80 5.37 -5.42
CA THR A 87 -3.90 5.32 -4.26
C THR A 87 -3.52 3.88 -3.90
N SER A 88 -4.49 2.97 -3.89
CA SER A 88 -4.25 1.55 -3.57
C SER A 88 -3.34 0.90 -4.61
N GLN A 89 -3.55 1.20 -5.90
CA GLN A 89 -2.73 0.69 -6.97
C GLN A 89 -1.32 1.26 -6.92
N ALA A 90 -1.17 2.58 -6.73
CA ALA A 90 0.15 3.21 -6.64
C ALA A 90 0.95 2.67 -5.44
N ALA A 91 0.31 2.47 -4.29
CA ALA A 91 0.97 1.86 -3.13
C ALA A 91 1.41 0.42 -3.43
N ALA A 92 0.53 -0.39 -4.05
CA ALA A 92 0.84 -1.77 -4.36
C ALA A 92 1.93 -1.91 -5.44
N SER A 93 1.93 -1.05 -6.47
CA SER A 93 3.02 -0.93 -7.45
C SER A 93 4.33 -0.56 -6.76
N PHE A 94 4.33 0.48 -5.92
CA PHE A 94 5.52 0.89 -5.17
C PHE A 94 6.10 -0.26 -4.33
N TYR A 95 5.27 -1.02 -3.61
CA TYR A 95 5.74 -2.19 -2.87
C TYR A 95 6.33 -3.26 -3.79
N TYR A 96 5.69 -3.51 -4.94
CA TYR A 96 6.18 -4.47 -5.92
C TYR A 96 7.57 -4.09 -6.43
N PHE A 97 7.75 -2.84 -6.86
CA PHE A 97 9.05 -2.37 -7.37
C PHE A 97 10.10 -2.31 -6.26
N THR A 98 9.76 -1.87 -5.05
CA THR A 98 10.70 -1.92 -3.91
C THR A 98 11.26 -3.32 -3.67
N LEU A 99 10.51 -4.38 -4.01
CA LEU A 99 10.94 -5.77 -3.81
C LEU A 99 11.64 -6.39 -5.03
N ASN A 100 11.54 -5.79 -6.22
CA ASN A 100 11.96 -6.42 -7.48
C ASN A 100 12.83 -5.53 -8.38
N ASP A 101 12.70 -4.21 -8.29
CA ASP A 101 13.39 -3.22 -9.10
C ASP A 101 13.40 -1.85 -8.37
N MET A 102 14.51 -1.60 -7.68
CA MET A 102 14.69 -0.41 -6.83
C MET A 102 14.80 0.90 -7.63
N GLU A 103 15.18 0.85 -8.90
CA GLU A 103 15.24 2.05 -9.75
C GLU A 103 13.82 2.50 -10.10
N ALA A 104 12.98 1.57 -10.55
CA ALA A 104 11.56 1.83 -10.80
C ALA A 104 10.78 2.21 -9.52
N ALA A 105 11.21 1.75 -8.35
CA ALA A 105 10.59 2.10 -7.08
C ALA A 105 10.64 3.61 -6.77
N ALA A 106 11.69 4.32 -7.22
CA ALA A 106 11.82 5.76 -7.04
C ALA A 106 10.80 6.54 -7.88
N GLU A 107 10.55 6.11 -9.12
CA GLU A 107 9.53 6.69 -10.00
C GLU A 107 8.13 6.48 -9.42
N GLU A 108 7.86 5.29 -8.92
CA GLU A 108 6.57 4.93 -8.33
C GLU A 108 6.30 5.64 -6.99
N ALA A 109 7.36 6.01 -6.24
CA ALA A 109 7.22 6.89 -5.09
C ALA A 109 6.69 8.28 -5.49
N ALA A 110 7.10 8.81 -6.65
CA ALA A 110 6.60 10.07 -7.18
C ALA A 110 5.14 9.93 -7.65
N VAL A 111 4.80 8.83 -8.34
CA VAL A 111 3.42 8.50 -8.73
C VAL A 111 2.52 8.42 -7.49
N PHE A 112 2.98 7.75 -6.43
CA PHE A 112 2.24 7.65 -5.17
C PHE A 112 1.99 9.03 -4.53
N ASN A 113 3.01 9.89 -4.46
CA ASN A 113 2.85 11.24 -3.90
C ASN A 113 1.80 12.04 -4.68
N ASN A 114 1.80 11.95 -6.02
CA ASN A 114 0.79 12.60 -6.86
C ASN A 114 -0.61 12.01 -6.69
N ALA A 115 -0.73 10.70 -6.46
CA ALA A 115 -1.99 10.04 -6.17
C ALA A 115 -2.51 10.36 -4.75
N SER A 116 -1.64 10.71 -3.80
CA SER A 116 -2.03 10.95 -2.41
C SER A 116 -2.77 12.28 -2.15
N HIS A 117 -2.89 13.15 -3.17
CA HIS A 117 -3.62 14.42 -3.09
C HIS A 117 -5.13 14.26 -2.88
N TYR A 118 -5.66 13.03 -2.97
CA TYR A 118 -7.05 12.73 -2.68
C TYR A 118 -7.27 12.54 -1.17
N VAL A 119 -7.01 13.60 -0.42
CA VAL A 119 -7.30 13.77 1.00
C VAL A 119 -8.79 13.52 1.18
N ASN A 120 -9.17 12.50 1.97
CA ASN A 120 -10.52 12.16 2.48
C ASN A 120 -10.88 10.65 2.41
N HIS A 121 -9.99 9.75 1.98
CA HIS A 121 -10.26 8.29 1.99
C HIS A 121 -9.34 7.48 2.95
N PRO A 122 -9.88 6.66 3.89
CA PRO A 122 -9.08 6.02 4.96
C PRO A 122 -7.97 5.08 4.46
N PRO A 123 -8.26 4.15 3.54
CA PRO A 123 -7.21 3.33 2.92
C PRO A 123 -6.08 4.11 2.25
N SER A 124 -6.35 5.33 1.76
CA SER A 124 -5.33 6.17 1.11
C SER A 124 -4.32 6.70 2.12
N ILE A 125 -4.79 7.12 3.29
CA ILE A 125 -3.95 7.65 4.37
C ILE A 125 -3.12 6.54 5.01
N LEU A 126 -3.72 5.37 5.25
CA LEU A 126 -2.98 4.22 5.77
C LEU A 126 -1.88 3.76 4.80
N SER A 127 -2.18 3.73 3.50
CA SER A 127 -1.20 3.42 2.47
C SER A 127 -0.09 4.47 2.42
N ALA A 128 -0.44 5.75 2.59
CA ALA A 128 0.54 6.83 2.66
C ALA A 128 1.52 6.64 3.82
N LEU A 129 1.03 6.38 5.04
CA LEU A 129 1.89 6.11 6.19
C LEU A 129 2.85 4.93 5.92
N ARG A 130 2.34 3.83 5.34
CA ARG A 130 3.15 2.64 5.02
C ARG A 130 4.24 2.93 3.98
N VAL A 131 3.91 3.65 2.91
CA VAL A 131 4.90 4.09 1.90
C VAL A 131 5.94 5.00 2.55
N LYS A 132 5.52 5.95 3.39
CA LYS A 132 6.43 6.86 4.08
C LYS A 132 7.36 6.15 5.06
N CYS A 133 6.92 5.06 5.71
CA CYS A 133 7.81 4.21 6.51
C CYS A 133 8.96 3.66 5.66
N ILE A 134 8.65 3.14 4.46
CA ILE A 134 9.65 2.56 3.55
C ILE A 134 10.62 3.63 3.06
N LEU A 135 10.10 4.80 2.67
CA LEU A 135 10.93 5.91 2.21
C LEU A 135 11.84 6.46 3.32
N ALA A 136 11.28 6.71 4.52
CA ALA A 136 12.08 7.15 5.67
C ALA A 136 13.16 6.12 6.03
N TYR A 137 12.83 4.83 5.96
CA TYR A 137 13.78 3.77 6.24
C TYR A 137 14.90 3.67 5.20
N ALA A 138 14.57 3.81 3.92
CA ALA A 138 15.57 3.86 2.85
C ALA A 138 16.56 5.02 3.04
N GLU A 139 16.06 6.21 3.38
CA GLU A 139 16.90 7.39 3.66
C GLU A 139 17.75 7.22 4.92
N LEU A 140 17.21 6.60 5.97
CA LEU A 140 17.98 6.23 7.17
C LEU A 140 19.16 5.33 6.81
N LEU A 141 18.91 4.28 6.02
CA LEU A 141 19.94 3.32 5.60
C LEU A 141 20.99 3.94 4.68
N ALA A 142 20.64 4.99 3.94
CA ALA A 142 21.55 5.80 3.15
C ALA A 142 22.36 6.81 3.99
N GLY A 143 22.02 7.00 5.27
CA GLY A 143 22.65 8.00 6.15
C GLY A 143 22.08 9.42 6.01
N ASN A 144 20.98 9.58 5.28
CA ASN A 144 20.34 10.87 5.01
C ASN A 144 19.39 11.27 6.14
N TYR A 145 19.94 11.57 7.33
CA TYR A 145 19.14 11.81 8.53
C TYR A 145 18.21 13.03 8.42
N GLN A 146 18.65 14.11 7.77
CA GLN A 146 17.80 15.29 7.55
C GLN A 146 16.57 14.96 6.71
N LYS A 147 16.74 14.20 5.62
CA LYS A 147 15.63 13.79 4.76
C LYS A 147 14.71 12.78 5.46
N THR A 148 15.29 11.89 6.26
CA THR A 148 14.55 10.97 7.13
C THR A 148 13.64 11.75 8.08
N GLN A 149 14.16 12.76 8.78
CA GLN A 149 13.40 13.64 9.66
C GLN A 149 12.26 14.34 8.92
N GLN A 150 12.54 14.97 7.78
CA GLN A 150 11.53 15.66 6.97
C GLN A 150 10.37 14.75 6.55
N ILE A 151 10.67 13.50 6.16
CA ILE A 151 9.64 12.53 5.81
C ILE A 151 8.78 12.18 7.02
N ILE A 152 9.40 11.96 8.19
CA ILE A 152 8.69 11.60 9.43
C ILE A 152 7.77 12.74 9.86
N GLU A 153 8.29 13.96 10.00
CA GLU A 153 7.52 15.14 10.41
C GLU A 153 6.33 15.38 9.47
N ALA A 154 6.59 15.45 8.16
CA ALA A 154 5.54 15.67 7.17
C ALA A 154 4.46 14.57 7.19
N SER A 155 4.84 13.32 7.49
CA SER A 155 3.89 12.20 7.56
C SER A 155 3.01 12.28 8.80
N LEU A 156 3.58 12.63 9.95
CA LEU A 156 2.85 12.74 11.21
C LEU A 156 1.95 13.98 11.23
N ASP A 157 2.41 15.10 10.67
CA ASP A 157 1.61 16.31 10.50
C ASP A 157 0.43 16.06 9.57
N SER A 158 0.68 15.41 8.42
CA SER A 158 -0.37 15.02 7.48
C SER A 158 -1.40 14.09 8.13
N TRP A 159 -0.94 13.08 8.88
CA TRP A 159 -1.82 12.17 9.63
C TRP A 159 -2.66 12.92 10.67
N THR A 160 -2.03 13.74 11.51
CA THR A 160 -2.69 14.48 12.59
C THR A 160 -3.73 15.45 12.05
N SER A 161 -3.37 16.21 11.01
CA SER A 161 -4.30 17.09 10.30
C SER A 161 -5.48 16.30 9.73
N THR A 162 -5.23 15.15 9.11
CA THR A 162 -6.29 14.34 8.53
C THR A 162 -7.24 13.77 9.59
N ILE A 163 -6.71 13.18 10.66
CA ILE A 163 -7.52 12.64 11.77
C ILE A 163 -8.35 13.73 12.46
N SER A 164 -7.81 14.93 12.61
CA SER A 164 -8.51 16.05 13.23
C SER A 164 -9.68 16.57 12.40
N ASN A 165 -9.63 16.39 11.07
CA ASN A 165 -10.63 16.90 10.13
C ASN A 165 -11.67 15.85 9.69
N ILE A 166 -11.52 14.59 10.08
CA ILE A 166 -12.46 13.54 9.71
C ILE A 166 -13.78 13.70 10.47
N SER A 167 -14.88 13.78 9.72
CA SER A 167 -16.22 13.59 10.28
C SER A 167 -16.47 12.10 10.51
N TRP A 168 -16.35 11.67 11.77
CA TRP A 168 -16.59 10.27 12.18
C TRP A 168 -18.00 9.76 11.85
N ILE A 169 -18.98 10.66 11.85
CA ILE A 169 -20.37 10.34 11.48
C ILE A 169 -20.48 10.04 9.98
N LYS A 170 -19.79 10.83 9.15
CA LYS A 170 -19.81 10.66 7.69
C LYS A 170 -18.87 9.57 7.20
N SER A 171 -17.90 9.19 8.01
CA SER A 171 -16.82 8.28 7.61
C SER A 171 -16.54 7.21 8.68
N PRO A 172 -17.55 6.39 9.05
CA PRO A 172 -17.42 5.43 10.15
C PRO A 172 -16.33 4.37 9.92
N LEU A 173 -15.99 4.08 8.65
CA LEU A 173 -14.92 3.16 8.29
C LEU A 173 -13.55 3.58 8.82
N TYR A 174 -13.28 4.89 8.97
CA TYR A 174 -12.03 5.36 9.58
C TYR A 174 -11.83 4.82 11.00
N ARG A 175 -12.91 4.71 11.78
CA ARG A 175 -12.81 4.22 13.16
C ARG A 175 -12.33 2.77 13.23
N LEU A 176 -12.65 1.97 12.21
CA LEU A 176 -12.23 0.57 12.11
C LEU A 176 -10.77 0.43 11.66
N ASP A 177 -10.27 1.37 10.86
CA ASP A 177 -8.90 1.36 10.33
C ASP A 177 -7.87 2.02 11.26
N MET A 178 -8.30 2.82 12.26
CA MET A 178 -7.41 3.48 13.23
C MET A 178 -6.41 2.53 13.92
N PRO A 179 -6.80 1.34 14.41
CA PRO A 179 -5.85 0.39 14.98
C PRO A 179 -4.77 -0.05 13.99
N ALA A 180 -5.09 -0.12 12.69
CA ALA A 180 -4.14 -0.50 11.65
C ALA A 180 -3.11 0.61 11.35
N ALA A 181 -3.42 1.87 11.65
CA ALA A 181 -2.50 3.00 11.53
C ALA A 181 -1.46 3.06 12.65
N ALA A 182 -1.72 2.42 13.79
CA ALA A 182 -0.80 2.39 14.93
C ALA A 182 0.56 1.77 14.56
N THR A 183 0.57 0.69 13.76
CA THR A 183 1.82 0.00 13.39
C THR A 183 2.73 0.84 12.47
N PRO A 184 2.25 1.45 11.37
CA PRO A 184 3.06 2.39 10.60
C PRO A 184 3.56 3.58 11.43
N ILE A 185 2.73 4.16 12.29
CA ILE A 185 3.16 5.27 13.16
C ILE A 185 4.27 4.82 14.11
N HIS A 186 4.09 3.67 14.77
CA HIS A 186 5.11 3.05 15.61
C HIS A 186 6.42 2.84 14.85
N THR A 187 6.34 2.39 13.61
CA THR A 187 7.52 2.20 12.75
C THR A 187 8.25 3.53 12.51
N LEU A 188 7.52 4.62 12.20
CA LEU A 188 8.11 5.95 12.06
C LEU A 188 8.79 6.42 13.37
N MET A 189 8.22 6.09 14.53
CA MET A 189 8.80 6.43 15.84
C MET A 189 10.09 5.65 16.12
N CYS A 190 10.13 4.35 15.80
CA CYS A 190 11.37 3.57 15.87
C CYS A 190 12.46 4.20 14.97
N ILE A 191 12.12 4.56 13.72
CA ILE A 191 13.05 5.26 12.80
C ILE A 191 13.50 6.61 13.38
N ALA A 192 12.57 7.40 13.92
CA ALA A 192 12.84 8.70 14.56
C ALA A 192 13.85 8.55 15.72
N SER A 193 13.68 7.52 16.55
CA SER A 193 14.59 7.24 17.67
C SER A 193 16.02 6.94 17.21
N ARG A 194 16.19 6.34 16.02
CA ARG A 194 17.50 6.00 15.45
C ARG A 194 18.29 7.25 15.05
N ILE A 195 17.59 8.28 14.59
CA ILE A 195 18.19 9.56 14.20
C ILE A 195 18.19 10.60 15.34
N GLY A 196 17.73 10.23 16.54
CA GLY A 196 17.79 11.09 17.73
C GLY A 196 16.66 12.11 17.84
N MET A 197 15.55 11.93 17.14
CA MET A 197 14.37 12.81 17.24
C MET A 197 13.54 12.57 18.51
N CYS A 198 13.57 11.37 19.07
CA CYS A 198 12.87 11.02 20.31
C CYS A 198 13.77 10.19 21.23
N ASP A 199 13.45 10.19 22.52
CA ASP A 199 14.21 9.41 23.51
C ASP A 199 14.07 7.92 23.23
N LYS A 200 15.20 7.21 23.18
CA LYS A 200 15.27 5.78 22.90
C LYS A 200 14.65 4.95 24.03
N THR A 201 14.56 5.48 25.25
CA THR A 201 14.09 4.73 26.43
C THR A 201 12.64 4.24 26.29
N GLU A 202 11.78 4.98 25.59
CA GLU A 202 10.38 4.60 25.38
C GLU A 202 10.20 3.59 24.23
N TRP A 203 11.11 3.58 23.26
CA TRP A 203 10.96 2.83 22.00
C TRP A 203 11.91 1.62 21.87
N GLN A 204 12.92 1.51 22.75
CA GLN A 204 13.89 0.40 22.73
C GLN A 204 13.22 -0.97 22.86
N GLY A 205 13.54 -1.88 21.94
CA GLY A 205 13.06 -3.27 21.97
C GLY A 205 11.65 -3.47 21.41
N GLN A 206 10.97 -2.41 20.96
CA GLN A 206 9.63 -2.51 20.38
C GLN A 206 9.60 -2.92 18.90
N ASP A 207 10.76 -3.16 18.29
CA ASP A 207 10.85 -3.71 16.92
C ASP A 207 10.13 -5.06 16.82
N CYS A 208 10.05 -5.79 17.94
CA CYS A 208 9.36 -7.07 18.07
C CYS A 208 7.88 -7.02 17.67
N ILE A 209 7.25 -5.84 17.65
CA ILE A 209 5.87 -5.65 17.19
C ILE A 209 5.79 -5.74 15.66
N ILE A 210 6.80 -5.23 14.95
CA ILE A 210 6.79 -5.11 13.49
C ILE A 210 7.45 -6.34 12.82
N GLN A 211 8.50 -6.90 13.44
CA GLN A 211 9.23 -8.05 12.89
C GLN A 211 8.35 -9.25 12.48
N PRO A 212 7.32 -9.70 13.24
CA PRO A 212 6.54 -10.88 12.87
C PRO A 212 5.53 -10.63 11.75
N LEU A 213 5.28 -9.36 11.40
CA LEU A 213 4.27 -9.02 10.41
C LEU A 213 4.66 -9.50 9.00
N LYS A 214 3.64 -9.91 8.26
CA LYS A 214 3.76 -10.47 6.90
C LYS A 214 3.21 -9.53 5.83
N ASP A 215 2.75 -8.35 6.23
CA ASP A 215 2.21 -7.34 5.32
C ASP A 215 3.23 -6.95 4.23
N PRO A 216 2.77 -6.65 3.00
CA PRO A 216 3.63 -6.26 1.88
C PRO A 216 4.64 -5.15 2.20
N TRP A 217 4.20 -4.11 2.91
CA TRP A 217 5.07 -2.97 3.26
C TRP A 217 6.16 -3.35 4.27
N VAL A 218 5.88 -4.29 5.19
CA VAL A 218 6.88 -4.82 6.13
C VAL A 218 7.91 -5.66 5.40
N ARG A 219 7.48 -6.43 4.39
CA ARG A 219 8.41 -7.17 3.51
C ARG A 219 9.35 -6.21 2.79
N CYS A 220 8.87 -5.05 2.36
CA CYS A 220 9.71 -4.00 1.77
C CYS A 220 10.77 -3.51 2.77
N LEU A 221 10.38 -3.21 4.02
CA LEU A 221 11.33 -2.82 5.06
C LEU A 221 12.40 -3.89 5.32
N LYS A 222 12.00 -5.17 5.40
CA LYS A 222 12.92 -6.29 5.54
C LYS A 222 13.85 -6.44 4.34
N HIS A 223 13.35 -6.20 3.13
CA HIS A 223 14.13 -6.25 1.89
C HIS A 223 15.19 -5.14 1.83
N LEU A 224 14.86 -3.93 2.28
CA LEU A 224 15.80 -2.82 2.34
C LEU A 224 16.90 -3.03 3.39
N SER A 225 16.59 -3.73 4.49
CA SER A 225 17.55 -3.96 5.56
C SER A 225 18.74 -4.79 5.11
N ARG A 226 19.95 -4.33 5.45
CA ARG A 226 21.19 -5.09 5.23
C ARG A 226 21.27 -6.38 6.05
N ARG A 227 20.44 -6.51 7.09
CA ARG A 227 20.34 -7.74 7.89
C ARG A 227 19.22 -8.60 7.35
N LYS A 228 19.58 -9.77 6.82
CA LYS A 228 18.63 -10.72 6.22
C LYS A 228 17.42 -10.94 7.14
N ASP A 229 16.23 -10.71 6.58
CA ASP A 229 14.92 -10.95 7.20
C ASP A 229 14.65 -10.19 8.52
N SER A 230 15.38 -9.11 8.80
CA SER A 230 15.16 -8.30 10.01
C SER A 230 15.20 -6.81 9.71
N ILE A 231 14.26 -6.05 10.27
CA ILE A 231 14.25 -4.59 10.16
C ILE A 231 15.22 -4.02 11.19
N TRP A 232 16.16 -3.17 10.77
CA TRP A 232 17.06 -2.43 11.66
C TRP A 232 16.46 -1.07 12.01
N ILE A 233 15.48 -1.04 12.89
CA ILE A 233 14.88 0.15 13.49
C ILE A 233 14.96 0.07 15.00
#